data_AF-A0A2P4YIE4-F1
#
_entry.id   AF-A0A2P4YIE4-F1
#
_cell.length_a   1.000
_cell.length_b   1.000
_cell.length_c   1.000
_cell.angle_alpha   90.00
_cell.angle_beta   90.00
_cell.angle_gamma   90.00
#
_symmetry.space_group_name_H-M   'P 1'
#
loop_
_entity.id
_entity.type
_entity.pdbx_description
1 polymer ?
#
loop_
_entity_poly.entity_id
_entity_poly.type
_entity_poly.pdbx_seq_one_letter_code
_entity_poly.pdbx_strand_id
1 'polypeptide(L)'
;MDESSGGVGILKKIFLGGDFNAVLQPSLDRITKGLRSGKSCESHELNNLVEHLDLLDAAHLTTHAEEDSVPDPLSHFSFWRDHSASRINRFYLSNNIAGVMQRVEACPPVSKSDHQEVRVWLTLQNPRRTRSNRSNYPIQTASPDWVNQQIRKRLQKLKAVFQQQSCPAQAWDTFATRISVILREVARQDSDRTSVYFNNLMASLNHQHKHRYDYRQTYNNARTRQSQNVFGRMLQPTLTNLKRFFKRHAD
;
A
#
# COMPACT_ATOMS: atom_id res chain seq x y z
N MET A 1 20.92 -45.28 20.58
CA MET A 1 21.28 -43.94 21.11
C MET A 1 20.98 -42.99 19.99
N ASP A 2 19.72 -42.59 19.94
CA ASP A 2 19.16 -41.74 18.90
C ASP A 2 18.55 -40.52 19.60
N GLU A 3 18.48 -39.43 18.84
CA GLU A 3 18.08 -38.05 19.21
C GLU A 3 19.17 -37.24 19.95
N SER A 4 19.62 -36.09 19.44
CA SER A 4 18.82 -35.02 18.88
C SER A 4 19.53 -34.28 17.76
N SER A 5 18.88 -34.34 16.61
CA SER A 5 19.03 -33.50 15.45
C SER A 5 19.06 -32.01 15.82
N GLY A 6 20.09 -31.31 15.35
CA GLY A 6 20.15 -29.85 15.32
C GLY A 6 19.02 -29.30 14.45
N GLY A 7 17.87 -29.08 15.07
CA GLY A 7 16.78 -28.34 14.48
C GLY A 7 17.25 -26.91 14.25
N VAL A 8 17.31 -26.48 12.99
CA VAL A 8 17.30 -25.06 12.64
C VAL A 8 15.99 -24.51 13.21
N GLY A 9 16.06 -23.98 14.43
CA GLY A 9 14.92 -23.37 15.09
C GLY A 9 14.42 -22.27 14.17
N ILE A 10 13.23 -22.45 13.60
CA ILE A 10 12.57 -21.40 12.84
C ILE A 10 12.40 -20.25 13.82
N LEU A 11 13.22 -19.20 13.64
CA LEU A 11 13.15 -17.99 14.47
C LEU A 11 11.71 -17.48 14.38
N LYS A 12 10.98 -17.56 15.50
CA LYS A 12 9.58 -17.14 15.56
C LYS A 12 9.53 -15.66 15.21
N LYS A 13 8.66 -15.31 14.28
CA LYS A 13 8.35 -13.91 13.95
C LYS A 13 7.25 -13.47 14.91
N ILE A 14 7.60 -12.63 15.87
CA ILE A 14 6.69 -12.16 16.91
C ILE A 14 6.41 -10.68 16.66
N PHE A 15 5.13 -10.34 16.61
CA PHE A 15 4.65 -8.96 16.61
C PHE A 15 3.59 -8.86 17.68
N LEU A 16 3.89 -8.15 18.77
CA LEU A 16 3.08 -8.05 19.96
C LEU A 16 2.63 -6.60 20.12
N GLY A 17 1.33 -6.35 20.13
CA GLY A 17 0.78 -5.00 20.23
C GLY A 17 -0.41 -4.96 21.19
N GLY A 18 -0.51 -3.88 21.95
CA GLY A 18 -1.64 -3.68 22.85
C GLY A 18 -1.40 -2.63 23.92
N ASP A 19 -2.38 -2.50 24.80
CA ASP A 19 -2.28 -1.74 26.05
C ASP A 19 -1.68 -2.64 27.13
N PHE A 20 -0.46 -2.33 27.57
CA PHE A 20 0.24 -3.08 28.60
C PHE A 20 -0.02 -2.54 30.01
N ASN A 21 -0.67 -1.37 30.14
CA ASN A 21 -0.88 -0.70 31.43
C ASN A 21 0.38 -0.52 32.29
N ALA A 22 1.57 -0.55 31.67
CA ALA A 22 2.86 -0.45 32.35
C ALA A 22 3.87 0.33 31.51
N VAL A 23 4.77 1.06 32.18
CA VAL A 23 5.88 1.76 31.55
C VAL A 23 7.22 1.17 31.99
N LEU A 24 8.01 0.70 31.02
CA LEU A 24 9.34 0.14 31.27
C LEU A 24 10.40 1.23 31.49
N GLN A 25 10.28 2.37 30.81
CA GLN A 25 11.21 3.50 30.90
C GLN A 25 10.47 4.80 31.31
N PRO A 26 10.11 4.98 32.59
CA PRO A 26 9.33 6.14 33.03
C PRO A 26 9.98 7.49 32.71
N SER A 27 11.31 7.54 32.63
CA SER A 27 12.07 8.73 32.25
C SER A 27 11.82 9.20 30.81
N LEU A 28 11.33 8.33 29.94
CA LEU A 28 10.98 8.65 28.55
C LEU A 28 9.47 8.61 28.30
N ASP A 29 8.77 7.71 29.00
CA ASP A 29 7.42 7.29 28.67
C ASP A 29 6.37 7.67 29.71
N ARG A 30 6.75 8.44 30.74
CA ARG A 30 5.83 8.91 31.79
C ARG A 30 6.06 10.37 32.12
N ILE A 31 5.00 11.16 32.03
CA ILE A 31 4.91 12.51 32.57
C ILE A 31 3.94 12.47 33.76
N THR A 32 4.35 13.03 34.89
CA THR A 32 3.52 13.18 36.10
C THR A 32 3.68 14.61 36.61
N LYS A 33 2.56 15.33 36.78
CA LYS A 33 2.54 16.74 37.18
C LYS A 33 3.42 17.63 36.27
N GLY A 34 3.36 17.37 34.96
CA GLY A 34 4.13 18.12 33.95
C GLY A 34 5.63 17.81 33.88
N LEU A 35 6.14 16.89 34.71
CA LEU A 35 7.55 16.49 34.73
C LEU A 35 7.73 15.03 34.36
N ARG A 36 8.87 14.70 33.75
CA ARG A 36 9.22 13.29 33.46
C ARG A 36 9.39 12.52 34.77
N SER A 37 8.94 11.27 34.79
CA SER A 37 9.05 10.42 35.98
C SER A 37 10.49 9.92 36.15
N GLY A 38 11.04 10.08 37.36
CA GLY A 38 12.33 9.49 37.75
C GLY A 38 12.22 8.06 38.29
N LYS A 39 11.03 7.44 38.23
CA LYS A 39 10.82 6.09 38.75
C LYS A 39 11.48 5.02 37.86
N SER A 40 11.79 3.88 38.46
CA SER A 40 12.23 2.67 37.75
C SER A 40 11.08 1.98 37.01
N CYS A 41 11.41 0.98 36.20
CA CYS A 41 10.48 0.10 35.48
C CYS A 41 9.26 -0.29 36.34
N GLU A 42 8.05 -0.15 35.78
CA GLU A 42 6.79 -0.38 36.47
C GLU A 42 6.31 -1.84 36.44
N SER A 43 6.82 -2.68 35.54
CA SER A 43 6.48 -4.11 35.47
C SER A 43 7.69 -4.97 35.15
N HIS A 44 8.07 -5.80 36.12
CA HIS A 44 9.17 -6.74 35.96
C HIS A 44 8.80 -7.90 35.02
N GLU A 45 7.53 -8.31 35.01
CA GLU A 45 7.00 -9.37 34.15
C GLU A 45 7.07 -8.98 32.67
N LEU A 46 6.66 -7.75 32.35
CA LEU A 46 6.76 -7.24 30.99
C LEU A 46 8.23 -7.06 30.57
N ASN A 47 9.08 -6.58 31.49
CA ASN A 47 10.52 -6.47 31.22
C ASN A 47 11.13 -7.85 30.92
N ASN A 48 10.83 -8.85 31.75
CA ASN A 48 11.31 -10.22 31.58
C ASN A 48 10.78 -10.84 30.28
N LEU A 49 9.53 -10.57 29.90
CA LEU A 49 8.95 -11.02 28.63
C LEU A 49 9.70 -10.44 27.43
N VAL A 50 9.96 -9.13 27.46
CA VAL A 50 10.67 -8.41 26.39
C VAL A 50 12.11 -8.92 26.27
N GLU A 51 12.81 -9.09 27.39
CA GLU A 51 14.18 -9.61 27.42
C GLU A 51 14.25 -11.08 26.99
N HIS A 52 13.37 -11.94 27.51
CA HIS A 52 13.39 -13.37 27.22
C HIS A 52 13.06 -13.69 25.76
N LEU A 53 12.20 -12.89 25.13
CA LEU A 53 11.81 -13.06 23.73
C LEU A 53 12.64 -12.20 22.76
N ASP A 54 13.66 -11.49 23.25
CA ASP A 54 14.51 -10.57 22.47
C ASP A 54 13.68 -9.62 21.59
N LEU A 55 12.73 -8.93 22.22
CA LEU A 55 11.81 -8.03 21.54
C LEU A 55 12.33 -6.59 21.55
N LEU A 56 12.21 -5.93 20.40
CA LEU A 56 12.51 -4.52 20.23
C LEU A 56 11.23 -3.71 20.34
N ASP A 57 11.31 -2.54 20.99
CA ASP A 57 10.23 -1.56 20.99
C ASP A 57 10.16 -0.87 19.62
N ALA A 58 9.01 -0.95 18.96
CA ALA A 58 8.80 -0.41 17.62
C ALA A 58 9.05 1.11 17.54
N ALA A 59 8.82 1.84 18.64
CA ALA A 59 9.07 3.29 18.71
C ALA A 59 10.57 3.65 18.66
N HIS A 60 11.46 2.71 18.98
CA HIS A 60 12.92 2.92 18.88
C HIS A 60 13.46 2.63 17.48
N LEU A 61 12.65 2.01 16.61
CA LEU A 61 13.04 1.70 15.22
C LEU A 61 12.70 2.82 14.24
N THR A 62 11.84 3.74 14.65
CA THR A 62 11.33 4.86 13.84
C THR A 62 12.28 6.04 13.67
N THR A 63 13.34 6.12 14.47
CA THR A 63 14.29 7.24 14.52
C THR A 63 15.19 7.39 13.29
N HIS A 64 15.01 6.57 12.24
CA HIS A 64 15.88 6.56 11.06
C HIS A 64 15.19 6.93 9.73
N ALA A 65 13.90 7.29 9.74
CA ALA A 65 13.12 7.40 8.50
C ALA A 65 12.93 8.82 7.93
N GLU A 66 13.07 9.88 8.74
CA GLU A 66 12.90 11.27 8.26
C GLU A 66 13.99 12.16 8.87
N GLU A 67 15.03 12.51 8.08
CA GLU A 67 16.12 13.42 8.52
C GLU A 67 15.66 14.89 8.66
N ASP A 68 14.48 15.27 8.15
CA ASP A 68 14.06 16.67 8.03
C ASP A 68 12.98 17.12 9.03
N SER A 69 12.43 16.22 9.85
CA SER A 69 11.45 16.58 10.88
C SER A 69 11.91 16.09 12.25
N VAL A 70 12.16 17.03 13.18
CA VAL A 70 12.35 16.66 14.60
C VAL A 70 10.98 16.18 15.08
N PRO A 71 10.81 14.88 15.42
CA PRO A 71 9.53 14.39 15.89
C PRO A 71 9.17 15.13 17.17
N ASP A 72 7.93 15.59 17.29
CA ASP A 72 7.44 16.20 18.52
C ASP A 72 7.71 15.22 19.68
N PRO A 73 8.47 15.62 20.72
CA PRO A 73 8.82 14.74 21.84
C PRO A 73 7.62 14.29 22.67
N LEU A 74 6.40 14.76 22.35
CA LEU A 74 5.15 14.34 22.97
C LEU A 74 4.30 13.40 22.07
N SER A 75 4.69 13.23 20.81
CA SER A 75 3.89 12.49 19.80
C SER A 75 3.86 10.96 20.01
N HIS A 76 4.64 10.43 20.95
CA HIS A 76 4.67 9.00 21.28
C HIS A 76 3.77 8.63 22.47
N PHE A 77 3.20 9.59 23.20
CA PHE A 77 2.32 9.30 24.33
C PHE A 77 0.96 8.81 23.87
N SER A 78 0.55 7.67 24.43
CA SER A 78 -0.67 6.98 24.02
C SER A 78 -1.84 7.17 24.97
N PHE A 79 -1.64 7.84 26.10
CA PHE A 79 -2.62 8.07 27.15
C PHE A 79 -2.36 9.41 27.82
N TRP A 80 -3.41 10.21 27.96
CA TRP A 80 -3.32 11.57 28.48
C TRP A 80 -4.35 11.82 29.58
N ARG A 81 -3.92 12.51 30.63
CA ARG A 81 -4.75 13.15 31.65
C ARG A 81 -4.19 14.54 31.93
N ASP A 82 -4.98 15.42 32.54
CA ASP A 82 -4.71 16.85 32.78
C ASP A 82 -3.22 17.26 32.77
N HIS A 83 -2.43 16.71 33.70
CA HIS A 83 -1.00 17.01 33.84
C HIS A 83 -0.11 15.77 33.79
N SER A 84 -0.57 14.71 33.15
CA SER A 84 0.18 13.46 33.03
C SER A 84 -0.05 12.79 31.69
N ALA A 85 1.02 12.24 31.13
CA ALA A 85 0.98 11.52 29.86
C ALA A 85 1.74 10.21 30.01
N SER A 86 1.36 9.19 29.26
CA SER A 86 1.91 7.85 29.41
C SER A 86 1.91 7.07 28.10
N ARG A 87 3.02 6.39 27.81
CA ARG A 87 3.10 5.46 26.67
C ARG A 87 2.91 4.03 27.16
N ILE A 88 1.66 3.60 27.17
CA ILE A 88 1.22 2.28 27.66
C ILE A 88 0.67 1.39 26.54
N ASN A 89 0.24 1.98 25.42
CA ASN A 89 -0.02 1.27 24.18
C ASN A 89 1.31 1.14 23.43
N ARG A 90 1.81 -0.09 23.27
CA ARG A 90 3.12 -0.35 22.66
C ARG A 90 3.03 -1.43 21.60
N PHE A 91 4.04 -1.45 20.74
CA PHE A 91 4.29 -2.54 19.83
C PHE A 91 5.72 -3.03 20.02
N TYR A 92 5.86 -4.33 20.23
CA TYR A 92 7.11 -5.04 20.34
C TYR A 92 7.25 -6.02 19.18
N LEU A 93 8.46 -6.18 18.68
CA LEU A 93 8.72 -7.07 17.56
C LEU A 93 10.04 -7.81 17.74
N SER A 94 10.09 -9.05 17.28
CA SER A 94 11.33 -9.83 17.30
C SER A 94 12.36 -9.20 16.35
N ASN A 95 13.62 -9.24 16.75
CA ASN A 95 14.73 -8.62 16.01
C ASN A 95 14.79 -9.07 14.52
N ASN A 96 14.48 -10.34 14.24
CA ASN A 96 14.43 -10.90 12.88
C ASN A 96 13.39 -10.26 11.94
N ILE A 97 12.45 -9.46 12.45
CA ILE A 97 11.49 -8.69 11.65
C ILE A 97 11.63 -7.18 11.84
N ALA A 98 12.66 -6.70 12.56
CA ALA A 98 12.91 -5.27 12.79
C ALA A 98 12.94 -4.46 11.48
N GLY A 99 13.55 -5.02 10.43
CA GLY A 99 13.67 -4.37 9.12
C GLY A 99 12.37 -4.23 8.32
N VAL A 100 11.22 -4.71 8.82
CA VAL A 100 9.91 -4.39 8.23
C VAL A 100 9.29 -3.13 8.85
N MET A 101 9.79 -2.66 9.99
CA MET A 101 9.22 -1.51 10.67
C MET A 101 9.54 -0.20 9.90
N GLN A 102 8.53 0.62 9.60
CA GLN A 102 8.73 1.93 8.98
C GLN A 102 8.45 3.07 9.95
N ARG A 103 7.24 3.09 10.52
CA ARG A 103 6.74 4.20 11.33
C ARG A 103 5.80 3.71 12.43
N VAL A 104 5.88 4.29 13.62
CA VAL A 104 4.89 4.17 14.70
C VAL A 104 4.49 5.59 15.06
N GLU A 105 3.20 5.82 15.24
CA GLU A 105 2.67 7.11 15.69
C GLU A 105 1.52 6.95 16.65
N ALA A 106 1.43 7.83 17.65
CA ALA A 106 0.19 8.05 18.37
C ALA A 106 -0.64 9.12 17.62
N CYS A 107 -1.87 8.76 17.28
CA CYS A 107 -2.85 9.58 16.56
C CYS A 107 -4.05 9.87 17.46
N PRO A 108 -4.75 11.01 17.25
CA PRO A 108 -6.03 11.28 17.89
C PRO A 108 -6.98 10.08 17.81
N PRO A 109 -7.70 9.75 18.89
CA PRO A 109 -8.58 8.59 18.89
C PRO A 109 -9.74 8.76 17.90
N VAL A 110 -10.10 7.65 17.24
CA VAL A 110 -11.22 7.60 16.28
C VAL A 110 -12.59 7.72 16.98
N SER A 111 -12.63 7.49 18.29
CA SER A 111 -13.83 7.54 19.13
C SER A 111 -13.54 8.21 20.47
N LYS A 112 -14.56 8.35 21.34
CA LYS A 112 -14.37 8.89 22.69
C LYS A 112 -13.55 7.89 23.52
N SER A 113 -12.25 8.15 23.65
CA SER A 113 -11.31 7.40 24.48
C SER A 113 -10.29 8.35 25.09
N ASP A 114 -9.80 8.00 26.28
CA ASP A 114 -8.65 8.59 26.96
C ASP A 114 -7.31 8.05 26.44
N HIS A 115 -7.34 7.03 25.58
CA HIS A 115 -6.19 6.50 24.86
C HIS A 115 -6.13 7.11 23.44
N GLN A 116 -4.93 7.38 22.96
CA GLN A 116 -4.64 7.69 21.56
C GLN A 116 -4.59 6.38 20.75
N GLU A 117 -4.94 6.47 19.46
CA GLU A 117 -4.76 5.36 18.52
C GLU A 117 -3.26 5.23 18.20
N VAL A 118 -2.66 4.06 18.42
CA VAL A 118 -1.27 3.83 18.00
C VAL A 118 -1.25 3.09 16.66
N ARG A 119 -0.76 3.76 15.63
CA ARG A 119 -0.64 3.20 14.27
C ARG A 119 0.79 2.75 13.98
N VAL A 120 0.89 1.64 13.26
CA VAL A 120 2.16 1.03 12.85
C VAL A 120 2.14 0.83 11.35
N TRP A 121 3.17 1.32 10.67
CA TRP A 121 3.40 1.11 9.26
C TRP A 121 4.53 0.10 9.08
N LEU A 122 4.22 -0.96 8.33
CA LEU A 122 5.15 -2.04 8.03
C LEU A 122 5.44 -2.07 6.53
N THR A 123 6.72 -2.19 6.18
CA THR A 123 7.16 -2.55 4.84
C THR A 123 6.91 -4.03 4.62
N LEU A 124 6.15 -4.37 3.59
CA LEU A 124 6.21 -5.72 3.03
C LEU A 124 7.54 -5.82 2.27
N GLN A 125 8.59 -6.36 2.91
CA GLN A 125 9.80 -6.76 2.19
C GLN A 125 9.35 -7.72 1.08
N ASN A 126 9.52 -7.27 -0.17
CA ASN A 126 8.83 -7.73 -1.37
C ASN A 126 7.31 -7.55 -1.36
N PRO A 127 6.76 -6.53 -2.06
CA PRO A 127 5.48 -6.72 -2.70
C PRO A 127 5.73 -7.68 -3.86
N ARG A 128 5.86 -8.98 -3.58
CA ARG A 128 5.19 -9.91 -4.48
C ARG A 128 3.75 -9.50 -4.34
N ARG A 129 3.31 -8.60 -5.22
CA ARG A 129 1.92 -8.23 -5.42
C ARG A 129 1.18 -9.52 -5.18
N THR A 130 0.48 -9.63 -4.06
CA THR A 130 -0.66 -10.52 -4.00
C THR A 130 -1.56 -9.89 -5.04
N ARG A 131 -1.33 -10.26 -6.31
CA ARG A 131 -2.21 -9.95 -7.41
C ARG A 131 -3.52 -10.48 -6.86
N SER A 132 -4.41 -9.56 -6.53
CA SER A 132 -5.77 -9.92 -6.20
C SER A 132 -6.18 -10.93 -7.26
N ASN A 133 -6.43 -12.17 -6.84
CA ASN A 133 -6.89 -13.21 -7.76
C ASN A 133 -8.30 -12.89 -8.27
N ARG A 134 -8.91 -11.81 -7.77
CA ARG A 134 -10.16 -11.27 -8.28
C ARG A 134 -9.89 -10.65 -9.64
N SER A 135 -10.57 -11.18 -10.65
CA SER A 135 -10.75 -10.48 -11.91
C SER A 135 -11.46 -9.16 -11.63
N ASN A 136 -10.72 -8.04 -11.62
CA ASN A 136 -11.32 -6.72 -11.55
C ASN A 136 -12.02 -6.46 -12.89
N TYR A 137 -13.34 -6.58 -12.89
CA TYR A 137 -14.21 -6.15 -13.98
C TYR A 137 -15.05 -4.96 -13.50
N PRO A 138 -15.22 -3.89 -14.31
CA PRO A 138 -14.64 -3.70 -15.64
C PRO A 138 -13.12 -3.52 -15.62
N ILE A 139 -12.44 -4.03 -16.65
CA ILE A 139 -10.99 -3.86 -16.83
C ILE A 139 -10.76 -2.40 -17.22
N GLN A 140 -10.05 -1.65 -16.38
CA GLN A 140 -9.69 -0.26 -16.68
C GLN A 140 -8.55 -0.24 -17.70
N THR A 141 -8.81 0.28 -18.90
CA THR A 141 -7.85 0.35 -20.01
C THR A 141 -8.09 1.58 -20.89
N ALA A 142 -7.05 2.02 -21.61
CA ALA A 142 -7.15 3.03 -22.66
C ALA A 142 -7.70 2.46 -23.99
N SER A 143 -7.82 1.13 -24.13
CA SER A 143 -8.32 0.45 -25.34
C SER A 143 -9.54 -0.44 -25.02
N PRO A 144 -10.68 0.15 -24.56
CA PRO A 144 -11.83 -0.62 -24.10
C PRO A 144 -12.45 -1.50 -25.18
N ASP A 145 -12.45 -1.05 -26.44
CA ASP A 145 -13.03 -1.81 -27.56
C ASP A 145 -12.26 -3.10 -27.82
N TRP A 146 -10.93 -3.04 -27.78
CA TRP A 146 -10.07 -4.21 -27.96
C TRP A 146 -10.29 -5.22 -26.84
N VAL A 147 -10.29 -4.76 -25.58
CA VAL A 147 -10.55 -5.62 -24.41
C VAL A 147 -11.93 -6.28 -24.52
N ASN A 148 -12.97 -5.52 -24.86
CA ASN A 148 -14.32 -6.05 -25.06
C ASN A 148 -14.39 -7.08 -26.19
N GLN A 149 -13.71 -6.83 -27.31
CA GLN A 149 -13.64 -7.77 -28.43
C GLN A 149 -12.96 -9.09 -28.03
N GLN A 150 -11.86 -9.02 -27.27
CA GLN A 150 -11.16 -10.22 -26.78
C GLN A 150 -12.00 -11.01 -25.79
N ILE A 151 -12.67 -10.33 -24.84
CA ILE A 151 -13.59 -10.97 -23.89
C ILE A 151 -14.71 -11.67 -24.65
N ARG A 152 -15.41 -10.97 -25.56
CA ARG A 152 -16.51 -11.54 -26.36
C ARG A 152 -16.07 -12.77 -27.15
N LYS A 153 -14.96 -12.68 -27.87
CA LYS A 153 -14.40 -13.80 -28.67
C LYS A 153 -14.13 -15.03 -27.81
N ARG A 154 -13.55 -14.84 -26.62
CA ARG A 154 -13.20 -15.95 -25.70
C ARG A 154 -14.43 -16.51 -25.00
N LEU A 155 -15.38 -15.67 -24.59
CA LEU A 155 -16.65 -16.10 -24.01
C LEU A 155 -17.51 -16.88 -25.00
N GLN A 156 -17.54 -16.49 -26.29
CA GLN A 156 -18.24 -17.24 -27.33
C GLN A 156 -17.70 -18.67 -27.47
N LYS A 157 -16.37 -18.83 -27.50
CA LYS A 157 -15.72 -20.14 -27.51
C LYS A 157 -16.06 -20.96 -26.26
N LEU A 158 -16.01 -20.33 -25.08
CA LEU A 158 -16.32 -21.01 -23.82
C LEU A 158 -17.79 -21.43 -23.73
N LYS A 159 -18.71 -20.59 -24.23
CA LYS A 159 -20.15 -20.89 -24.30
C LYS A 159 -20.43 -22.10 -25.18
N ALA A 160 -19.78 -22.18 -26.35
CA ALA A 160 -19.95 -23.33 -27.26
C ALA A 160 -19.54 -24.65 -26.59
N VAL A 161 -18.46 -24.66 -25.82
CA VAL A 161 -18.00 -25.85 -25.06
C VAL A 161 -18.99 -26.20 -23.94
N PHE A 162 -19.49 -25.21 -23.20
CA PHE A 162 -20.44 -25.45 -22.12
C PHE A 162 -21.78 -26.02 -22.62
N GLN A 163 -22.25 -25.55 -23.78
CA GLN A 163 -23.49 -26.03 -24.40
C GLN A 163 -23.41 -27.50 -24.88
N GLN A 164 -22.21 -28.04 -25.07
CA GLN A 164 -21.99 -29.44 -25.45
C GLN A 164 -21.95 -30.40 -24.26
N GLN A 165 -22.03 -29.90 -23.02
CA GLN A 165 -21.91 -30.73 -21.82
C GLN A 165 -23.24 -31.37 -21.43
N SER A 166 -23.20 -32.67 -21.17
CA SER A 166 -24.38 -33.48 -20.81
C SER A 166 -24.94 -33.17 -19.41
N CYS A 167 -24.15 -32.56 -18.51
CA CYS A 167 -24.59 -32.15 -17.18
C CYS A 167 -24.17 -30.69 -16.88
N PRO A 168 -24.96 -29.69 -17.30
CA PRO A 168 -24.62 -28.27 -17.16
C PRO A 168 -24.47 -27.80 -15.70
N ALA A 169 -25.23 -28.41 -14.77
CA ALA A 169 -25.21 -28.03 -13.36
C ALA A 169 -23.85 -28.33 -12.70
N GLN A 170 -23.28 -29.52 -12.95
CA GLN A 170 -21.97 -29.89 -12.42
C GLN A 170 -20.82 -29.10 -13.07
N ALA A 171 -21.02 -28.65 -14.31
CA ALA A 171 -20.00 -27.90 -15.04
C ALA A 171 -20.03 -26.38 -14.80
N TRP A 172 -21.04 -25.88 -14.08
CA TRP A 172 -21.24 -24.45 -13.84
C TRP A 172 -20.07 -23.80 -13.09
N ASP A 173 -19.58 -24.44 -12.03
CA ASP A 173 -18.45 -23.91 -11.25
C ASP A 173 -17.16 -23.87 -12.08
N THR A 174 -16.97 -24.88 -12.93
CA THR A 174 -15.85 -24.92 -13.88
C THR A 174 -15.98 -23.81 -14.93
N PHE A 175 -17.19 -23.55 -15.42
CA PHE A 175 -17.48 -22.47 -16.37
C PHE A 175 -17.22 -21.08 -15.76
N ALA A 176 -17.74 -20.82 -14.56
CA ALA A 176 -17.53 -19.57 -13.83
C ALA A 176 -16.04 -19.32 -13.52
N THR A 177 -15.31 -20.37 -13.12
CA THR A 177 -13.87 -20.30 -12.90
C THR A 177 -13.11 -19.95 -14.19
N ARG A 178 -13.50 -20.54 -15.32
CA ARG A 178 -12.90 -20.24 -16.63
C ARG A 178 -13.18 -18.81 -17.10
N ILE A 179 -14.34 -18.24 -16.81
CA ILE A 179 -14.62 -16.81 -17.07
C ILE A 179 -13.62 -15.93 -16.31
N SER A 180 -13.41 -16.22 -15.03
CA SER A 180 -12.45 -15.47 -14.19
C SER A 180 -11.01 -15.58 -14.71
N VAL A 181 -10.62 -16.73 -15.26
CA VAL A 181 -9.32 -16.91 -15.94
C VAL A 181 -9.25 -16.05 -17.22
N ILE A 182 -10.28 -16.07 -18.06
CA ILE A 182 -10.33 -15.26 -19.29
C ILE A 182 -10.15 -13.76 -18.98
N LEU A 183 -10.87 -13.25 -17.98
CA LEU A 183 -10.78 -11.84 -17.60
C LEU A 183 -9.36 -11.47 -17.15
N ARG A 184 -8.72 -12.33 -16.35
CA ARG A 184 -7.33 -12.12 -15.90
C ARG A 184 -6.33 -12.15 -17.07
N GLU A 185 -6.50 -13.08 -18.01
CA GLU A 185 -5.62 -13.18 -19.17
C GLU A 185 -5.75 -11.97 -20.10
N VAL A 186 -6.97 -11.49 -20.35
CA VAL A 186 -7.19 -10.30 -21.18
C VAL A 186 -6.60 -9.06 -20.50
N ALA A 187 -6.81 -8.88 -19.19
CA ALA A 187 -6.19 -7.79 -18.44
C ALA A 187 -4.65 -7.83 -18.50
N ARG A 188 -4.07 -9.04 -18.42
CA ARG A 188 -2.62 -9.22 -18.56
C ARG A 188 -2.14 -8.84 -19.96
N GLN A 189 -2.81 -9.32 -21.01
CA GLN A 189 -2.44 -9.01 -22.39
C GLN A 189 -2.52 -7.51 -22.69
N ASP A 190 -3.52 -6.82 -22.14
CA ASP A 190 -3.65 -5.37 -22.27
C ASP A 190 -2.50 -4.63 -21.55
N SER A 191 -2.16 -5.06 -20.33
CA SER A 191 -1.02 -4.53 -19.59
C SER A 191 0.30 -4.75 -20.33
N ASP A 192 0.50 -5.93 -20.92
CA ASP A 192 1.71 -6.26 -21.69
C ASP A 192 1.81 -5.38 -22.95
N ARG A 193 0.70 -5.18 -23.68
CA ARG A 193 0.63 -4.26 -24.84
C ARG A 193 0.94 -2.82 -24.45
N THR A 194 0.38 -2.36 -23.32
CA THR A 194 0.56 -1.00 -22.83
C THR A 194 1.99 -0.77 -22.35
N SER A 195 2.60 -1.75 -21.66
CA SER A 195 3.99 -1.72 -21.24
C SER A 195 4.95 -1.61 -22.43
N VAL A 196 4.73 -2.38 -23.51
CA VAL A 196 5.52 -2.27 -24.75
C VAL A 196 5.41 -0.88 -25.36
N TYR A 197 4.19 -0.31 -25.44
CA TYR A 197 3.99 1.04 -25.94
C TYR A 197 4.72 2.09 -25.07
N PHE A 198 4.59 2.02 -23.75
CA PHE A 198 5.28 2.95 -22.85
C PHE A 198 6.80 2.79 -22.87
N ASN A 199 7.33 1.57 -22.95
CA ASN A 199 8.76 1.34 -23.04
C ASN A 199 9.33 1.87 -24.37
N ASN A 200 8.61 1.67 -25.48
CA ASN A 200 8.99 2.26 -26.77
C ASN A 200 8.89 3.78 -26.75
N LEU A 201 7.89 4.35 -26.08
CA LEU A 201 7.75 5.78 -25.89
C LEU A 201 8.90 6.36 -25.05
N MET A 202 9.22 5.74 -23.91
CA MET A 202 10.33 6.17 -23.04
C MET A 202 11.68 6.02 -23.75
N ALA A 203 11.89 4.94 -24.51
CA ALA A 203 13.08 4.77 -25.34
C ALA A 203 13.19 5.85 -26.44
N SER A 204 12.07 6.28 -27.02
CA SER A 204 12.04 7.40 -27.98
C SER A 204 12.30 8.77 -27.33
N LEU A 205 11.92 8.93 -26.05
CA LEU A 205 12.12 10.18 -25.29
C LEU A 205 13.53 10.29 -24.68
N ASN A 206 14.20 9.17 -24.42
CA ASN A 206 15.58 9.12 -23.92
C ASN A 206 16.64 9.27 -25.04
N HIS A 207 16.26 9.70 -26.24
CA HIS A 207 17.21 10.03 -27.29
C HIS A 207 18.09 11.22 -26.85
N GLN A 208 19.41 11.05 -26.82
CA GLN A 208 20.32 12.14 -26.52
C GLN A 208 20.23 13.20 -27.62
N HIS A 209 19.61 14.33 -27.32
CA HIS A 209 19.49 15.47 -28.21
C HIS A 209 20.87 16.11 -28.41
N LYS A 210 21.42 16.01 -29.62
CA LYS A 210 22.73 16.61 -29.95
C LYS A 210 22.60 18.08 -30.32
N HIS A 211 21.42 18.53 -30.76
CA HIS A 211 21.20 19.92 -31.16
C HIS A 211 19.93 20.54 -30.54
N ARG A 212 19.97 21.87 -30.37
CA ARG A 212 18.89 22.70 -29.81
C ARG A 212 17.59 22.65 -30.64
N TYR A 213 17.69 22.29 -31.92
CA TYR A 213 16.53 22.07 -32.80
C TYR A 213 15.70 20.86 -32.35
N ASP A 214 16.34 19.77 -31.92
CA ASP A 214 15.69 18.54 -31.48
C ASP A 214 14.84 18.77 -30.23
N TYR A 215 15.30 19.66 -29.33
CA TYR A 215 14.53 20.10 -28.17
C TYR A 215 13.25 20.84 -28.56
N ARG A 216 13.33 21.76 -29.53
CA ARG A 216 12.14 22.50 -30.00
C ARG A 216 11.12 21.56 -30.64
N GLN A 217 11.59 20.62 -31.45
CA GLN A 217 10.70 19.65 -32.10
C GLN A 217 10.04 18.71 -31.07
N THR A 218 10.81 18.25 -30.08
CA THR A 218 10.31 17.39 -29.00
C THR A 218 9.32 18.13 -28.08
N TYR A 219 9.61 19.38 -27.73
CA TYR A 219 8.71 20.23 -26.94
C TYR A 219 7.40 20.50 -27.68
N ASN A 220 7.45 20.81 -28.98
CA ASN A 220 6.26 21.00 -29.80
C ASN A 220 5.44 19.70 -29.91
N ASN A 221 6.09 18.56 -30.11
CA ASN A 221 5.43 17.26 -30.15
C ASN A 221 4.80 16.88 -28.80
N ALA A 222 5.47 17.18 -27.69
CA ALA A 222 4.94 16.98 -26.34
C ALA A 222 3.71 17.86 -26.09
N ARG A 223 3.75 19.13 -26.51
CA ARG A 223 2.61 20.07 -26.41
C ARG A 223 1.39 19.60 -27.19
N THR A 224 1.59 19.10 -28.41
CA THR A 224 0.51 18.52 -29.23
C THR A 224 -0.07 17.24 -28.60
N ARG A 225 0.76 16.39 -28.00
CA ARG A 225 0.29 15.20 -27.26
C ARG A 225 -0.45 15.55 -25.97
N GLN A 226 0.00 16.58 -25.26
CA GLN A 226 -0.66 17.07 -24.05
C GLN A 226 -2.03 17.66 -24.39
N SER A 227 -2.16 18.42 -25.50
CA SER A 227 -3.47 18.89 -25.93
C SER A 227 -4.40 17.73 -26.30
N GLN A 228 -3.92 16.68 -26.97
CA GLN A 228 -4.72 15.50 -27.28
C GLN A 228 -5.17 14.72 -26.03
N ASN A 229 -4.32 14.62 -25.00
CA ASN A 229 -4.64 13.90 -23.76
C ASN A 229 -5.54 14.68 -22.80
N VAL A 230 -5.49 16.03 -22.82
CA VAL A 230 -6.38 16.87 -22.00
C VAL A 230 -7.81 16.86 -22.53
N PHE A 231 -8.01 16.73 -23.85
CA PHE A 231 -9.33 16.56 -24.45
C PHE A 231 -9.97 15.18 -24.16
N GLY A 232 -9.18 14.17 -23.80
CA GLY A 232 -9.67 12.79 -23.64
C GLY A 232 -10.30 12.45 -22.29
N ARG A 233 -10.18 13.31 -21.26
CA ARG A 233 -10.65 12.97 -19.89
C ARG A 233 -11.82 13.78 -19.37
N MET A 234 -12.14 14.95 -19.91
CA MET A 234 -13.41 15.63 -19.63
C MET A 234 -13.82 16.47 -20.85
N LEU A 235 -15.08 16.30 -21.26
CA LEU A 235 -15.82 17.00 -22.33
C LEU A 235 -15.89 16.25 -23.66
N GLN A 236 -17.00 15.52 -23.83
CA GLN A 236 -17.55 15.25 -25.16
C GLN A 236 -17.69 16.58 -25.92
N PRO A 237 -17.22 16.69 -27.18
CA PRO A 237 -17.26 17.92 -27.96
C PRO A 237 -18.68 18.15 -28.48
N THR A 238 -19.59 18.47 -27.57
CA THR A 238 -20.91 18.98 -27.92
C THR A 238 -20.85 20.50 -28.02
N LEU A 239 -21.65 21.08 -28.91
CA LEU A 239 -21.71 22.54 -29.11
C LEU A 239 -22.00 23.28 -27.78
N THR A 240 -22.75 22.64 -26.89
CA THR A 240 -23.11 23.14 -25.55
C THR A 240 -21.91 23.23 -24.61
N ASN A 241 -20.97 22.28 -24.69
CA ASN A 241 -19.77 22.24 -23.86
C ASN A 241 -18.72 23.28 -24.32
N LEU A 242 -18.60 23.49 -25.63
CA LEU A 242 -17.77 24.55 -26.20
C LEU A 242 -18.25 25.94 -25.78
N LYS A 243 -19.56 26.20 -25.80
CA LYS A 243 -20.13 27.48 -25.35
C LYS A 243 -19.84 27.78 -23.87
N ARG A 244 -19.84 26.77 -23.00
CA ARG A 244 -19.52 26.93 -21.57
C ARG A 244 -18.04 27.25 -21.32
N PHE A 245 -17.14 26.72 -22.14
CA PHE A 245 -15.71 26.96 -22.01
C PHE A 245 -15.35 28.39 -22.37
N PHE A 246 -15.80 28.89 -23.53
CA PHE A 246 -15.53 30.27 -23.94
C PHE A 246 -16.20 31.31 -23.05
N LYS A 247 -17.31 30.97 -22.38
CA LYS A 247 -17.96 31.87 -21.41
C LYS A 247 -17.20 32.00 -20.08
N ARG A 248 -16.33 31.05 -19.70
CA ARG A 248 -15.53 31.13 -18.46
C ARG A 248 -14.18 31.81 -18.62
N HIS A 249 -13.72 32.01 -19.84
CA HIS A 249 -12.42 32.59 -20.14
C HIS A 249 -12.54 33.96 -20.83
N ALA A 250 -13.72 34.57 -20.77
CA ALA A 250 -14.03 35.87 -21.35
C ALA A 250 -14.23 36.98 -20.31
N ASP A 251 -14.04 36.69 -19.02
CA ASP A 251 -13.95 37.67 -17.93
C ASP A 251 -12.53 37.65 -17.34
#